data_AF-A0A5P2QVP0-F1
#
_entry.id   AF-A0A5P2QVP0-F1
#
_cell.length_a   1.000
_cell.length_b   1.000
_cell.length_c   1.000
_cell.angle_alpha   90.00
_cell.angle_beta   90.00
_cell.angle_gamma   90.00
#
_symmetry.space_group_name_H-M   'P 1'
#
loop_
_entity.id
_entity.type
_entity.pdbx_description
1 polymer ?
#
loop_
_entity_poly.entity_id
_entity_poly.type
_entity_poly.pdbx_seq_one_letter_code
_entity_poly.pdbx_strand_id
1 'polypeptide(L)' 'MKNRHVYFCLGIAAGFLLKAACDNAGRRSVADDGPTRRIRPAGPSAMREPPPDWDEVDEQVDESFPASDPPGNY' A
#
# COMPACT_ATOMS: atom_id res chain seq x y z
N MET A 1 37.10 38.22 -8.97
CA MET A 1 35.67 37.88 -9.20
C MET A 1 35.44 36.70 -10.17
N LYS A 2 36.40 35.80 -10.42
CA LYS A 2 36.26 34.75 -11.46
C LYS A 2 35.54 33.46 -11.01
N ASN A 3 35.33 33.26 -9.71
CA ASN A 3 34.87 31.96 -9.20
C ASN A 3 33.43 32.02 -8.64
N ARG A 4 32.79 33.19 -8.63
CA ARG A 4 31.44 33.37 -8.05
C ARG A 4 30.40 32.53 -8.77
N HIS A 5 30.49 32.42 -10.09
CA HIS A 5 29.60 31.58 -10.89
C HIS A 5 29.87 30.09 -10.66
N VAL A 6 31.12 29.70 -10.41
CA VAL A 6 31.49 28.31 -10.08
C VAL A 6 30.86 27.88 -8.75
N TYR A 7 30.95 28.73 -7.72
CA TYR A 7 30.30 28.45 -6.43
C TYR A 7 28.77 28.45 -6.51
N PHE A 8 28.18 29.30 -7.36
CA PHE A 8 26.74 29.29 -7.61
C PHE A 8 26.27 27.99 -8.26
N CYS A 9 26.96 27.53 -9.32
CA CYS A 9 26.66 26.26 -9.97
C CYS A 9 26.90 25.07 -9.04
N LEU A 10 27.96 25.10 -8.22
CA LEU A 10 28.26 24.06 -7.23
C LEU A 10 27.19 24.00 -6.13
N GLY A 11 26.67 25.14 -5.69
CA GLY A 11 25.55 25.22 -4.74
C GLY A 11 24.26 24.62 -5.31
N ILE A 12 23.93 24.91 -6.58
CA ILE A 12 22.78 24.31 -7.27
C ILE A 12 22.95 22.79 -7.35
N ALA A 13 24.11 22.31 -7.80
CA ALA A 13 24.39 20.88 -7.91
C ALA A 13 24.31 20.17 -6.54
N ALA A 14 24.85 20.77 -5.49
CA ALA A 14 24.77 20.24 -4.13
C ALA A 14 23.33 20.18 -3.62
N GLY A 15 22.49 21.18 -3.94
CA GLY A 15 21.08 21.19 -3.59
C GLY A 15 20.29 20.06 -4.26
N PHE A 16 20.51 19.82 -5.56
CA PHE A 16 19.90 18.69 -6.26
C PHE A 16 20.37 17.34 -5.73
N LEU A 17 21.66 17.21 -5.38
CA LEU A 17 22.21 15.99 -4.80
C LEU A 17 21.60 15.69 -3.41
N LEU A 18 21.47 16.72 -2.57
CA LEU A 18 20.83 16.60 -1.26
C LEU A 18 19.36 16.20 -1.39
N LYS A 19 18.62 16.83 -2.31
CA LYS A 19 17.22 16.48 -2.56
C LYS A 19 17.08 15.03 -3.06
N ALA A 20 17.91 14.60 -4.01
CA ALA A 20 17.91 13.22 -4.48
C ALA A 20 18.23 12.21 -3.37
N ALA A 21 19.17 12.54 -2.48
CA ALA A 21 19.50 11.70 -1.32
C ALA A 21 18.34 11.62 -0.32
N CYS A 22 17.68 12.75 -0.01
CA CYS A 22 16.50 12.78 0.86
C CYS A 22 15.31 12.02 0.25
N ASP A 23 15.04 12.19 -1.05
CA ASP A 23 13.97 11.49 -1.75
C ASP A 23 14.26 9.97 -1.81
N ASN A 24 15.53 9.57 -1.95
CA ASN A 24 15.96 8.17 -1.89
C ASN A 24 15.86 7.57 -0.48
N ALA A 25 16.22 8.33 0.56
CA ALA A 25 16.07 7.91 1.95
C ALA A 25 14.60 7.86 2.41
N GLY A 26 13.76 8.75 1.86
CA GLY A 26 12.31 8.78 2.08
C GLY A 26 11.55 7.67 1.35
N ARG A 27 12.14 7.08 0.30
CA ARG A 27 11.74 5.76 -0.21
C ARG A 27 12.21 4.65 0.73
N ARG A 28 11.83 4.74 2.01
CA ARG A 28 11.64 3.52 2.79
C ARG A 28 10.62 2.71 2.02
N SER A 29 11.03 1.52 1.60
CA SER A 29 10.24 0.54 0.89
C SER A 29 8.80 0.55 1.41
N VAL A 30 7.88 1.18 0.68
CA VAL A 30 6.46 0.80 0.72
C VAL A 30 6.35 -0.53 -0.04
N ALA A 31 7.09 -1.49 0.48
CA ALA A 31 7.20 -2.87 0.05
C ALA A 31 7.65 -3.66 1.29
N ASP A 32 7.06 -3.33 2.45
CA ASP A 32 6.78 -4.36 3.44
C ASP A 32 5.28 -4.67 3.33
N ASP A 33 4.89 -5.11 2.14
CA ASP A 33 3.70 -5.91 1.98
C ASP A 33 4.13 -7.33 2.35
N GLY A 34 4.33 -7.54 3.67
CA GLY A 34 4.67 -8.84 4.23
C GLY A 34 3.83 -9.93 3.58
N PRO A 35 4.43 -11.10 3.33
CA PRO A 35 4.16 -11.96 2.16
C PRO A 35 2.76 -11.77 1.61
N THR A 36 2.56 -10.80 0.68
CA THR A 36 1.29 -10.46 0.00
C THR A 36 0.11 -11.15 0.67
N ARG A 37 -0.41 -10.61 1.80
CA ARG A 37 -1.40 -11.31 2.64
C ARG A 37 -2.45 -11.90 1.70
N ARG A 38 -2.40 -13.22 1.47
CA ARG A 38 -3.23 -13.85 0.44
C ARG A 38 -4.63 -13.88 1.02
N ILE A 39 -5.41 -12.86 0.69
CA ILE A 39 -6.83 -12.78 1.01
C ILE A 39 -7.50 -13.88 0.19
N ARG A 40 -8.25 -14.76 0.85
CA ARG A 40 -9.06 -15.76 0.13
C ARG A 40 -10.27 -15.07 -0.52
N PRO A 41 -10.78 -15.58 -1.64
CA PRO A 41 -12.08 -15.14 -2.13
C PRO A 41 -13.17 -15.38 -1.06
N ALA A 42 -14.20 -14.55 -1.08
CA ALA A 42 -15.39 -14.75 -0.26
C ALA A 42 -16.26 -15.91 -0.82
N GLY A 43 -17.16 -16.41 0.02
CA GLY A 43 -18.16 -17.41 -0.30
C GLY A 43 -17.77 -18.85 0.05
N PRO A 44 -18.77 -19.75 0.13
CA PRO A 44 -18.57 -21.14 0.57
C PRO A 44 -17.72 -21.95 -0.42
N SER A 45 -17.74 -21.58 -1.71
CA SER A 45 -16.92 -22.22 -2.76
C SER A 45 -15.42 -22.04 -2.55
N ALA A 46 -15.01 -21.01 -1.81
CA ALA A 46 -13.62 -20.74 -1.48
C ALA A 46 -13.19 -21.42 -0.16
N MET A 47 -14.12 -22.10 0.53
CA MET A 47 -13.86 -22.81 1.78
C MET A 47 -13.47 -24.26 1.53
N ARG A 48 -12.55 -24.78 2.34
CA ARG A 48 -12.19 -26.20 2.29
C ARG A 48 -13.35 -27.10 2.75
N GLU A 49 -14.08 -26.64 3.75
CA GLU A 49 -15.20 -27.32 4.39
C GLU A 49 -16.30 -26.28 4.61
N PRO A 50 -17.15 -26.03 3.59
CA PRO A 50 -18.25 -25.08 3.73
C PRO A 50 -19.31 -25.61 4.70
N PRO A 51 -20.01 -24.72 5.43
CA PRO A 51 -21.15 -25.13 6.25
C PRO A 51 -22.30 -25.65 5.36
N PRO A 52 -23.15 -26.54 5.88
CA PRO A 52 -24.27 -27.12 5.14
C PRO A 52 -25.35 -26.07 4.80
N ASP A 53 -25.51 -25.08 5.68
CA ASP A 53 -26.38 -23.94 5.50
C ASP A 53 -25.52 -22.68 5.36
N TRP A 54 -25.85 -21.84 4.40
CA TRP A 54 -25.19 -20.57 4.11
C TRP A 54 -26.26 -19.55 3.75
N ASP A 55 -26.39 -18.50 4.55
CA ASP A 55 -27.40 -17.47 4.37
C ASP A 55 -26.81 -16.13 3.92
N GLU A 56 -27.68 -15.14 3.74
CA GLU A 56 -27.28 -13.80 3.28
C GLU A 56 -26.44 -13.05 4.33
N VAL A 57 -26.63 -13.34 5.62
CA VAL A 57 -25.83 -12.73 6.69
C VAL A 57 -24.41 -13.31 6.65
N ASP A 58 -24.27 -14.62 6.41
CA ASP A 58 -22.97 -15.27 6.24
C ASP A 58 -22.18 -14.67 5.06
N GLU A 59 -22.84 -14.45 3.92
CA GLU A 59 -22.22 -13.83 2.74
C GLU A 59 -21.74 -12.41 3.04
N GLN A 60 -22.60 -11.58 3.63
CA GLN A 60 -22.27 -10.19 3.98
C GLN A 60 -21.11 -10.09 4.97
N VAL A 61 -21.06 -10.99 5.94
CA VAL A 61 -19.96 -11.05 6.91
C VAL A 61 -18.67 -11.49 6.22
N ASP A 62 -18.72 -12.43 5.28
CA ASP A 62 -17.52 -12.90 4.57
C ASP A 62 -16.94 -11.85 3.62
N GLU A 63 -17.80 -11.08 2.94
CA GLU A 63 -17.40 -10.00 2.03
C GLU A 63 -16.86 -8.75 2.74
N SER A 64 -17.16 -8.58 4.03
CA SER A 64 -16.69 -7.45 4.84
C SER A 64 -15.19 -7.48 5.19
N PHE A 65 -14.44 -8.50 4.76
CA PHE A 65 -13.00 -8.60 5.02
C PHE A 65 -12.17 -8.58 3.73
N PRO A 66 -11.12 -7.73 3.63
CA PRO A 66 -10.59 -6.79 4.63
C PRO A 66 -11.27 -5.40 4.63
N ALA A 67 -12.23 -5.16 3.76
CA ALA A 67 -12.90 -3.87 3.61
C ALA A 67 -13.99 -3.74 4.68
N SER A 68 -13.67 -3.06 5.80
CA SER A 68 -14.54 -2.88 6.98
C SER A 68 -15.87 -2.14 6.76
N ASP A 69 -16.43 -2.16 5.56
CA ASP A 69 -17.71 -1.55 5.22
C ASP A 69 -18.86 -2.45 5.72
N PRO A 70 -19.87 -1.89 6.42
CA PRO A 70 -21.06 -2.66 6.79
C PRO A 70 -21.89 -3.02 5.55
N PRO A 71 -22.64 -4.13 5.59
CA PRO A 71 -23.48 -4.53 4.47
C PRO A 71 -24.54 -3.47 4.11
N GLY A 72 -24.66 -3.17 2.81
CA GLY A 72 -25.49 -2.10 2.27
C GLY A 72 -26.94 -2.50 1.92
N ASN A 73 -27.56 -3.39 2.70
CA ASN A 73 -28.89 -3.96 2.40
C ASN A 73 -30.09 -3.11 2.87
N TYR A 74 -30.06 -1.79 2.66
CA TYR A 74 -31.15 -0.87 3.05
C TYR A 74 -32.27 -0.77 2.01
#